data_AF-A0A960LCK6-F1
#
_entry.id   AF-A0A960LCK6-F1
#
_cell.length_a   1.000
_cell.length_b   1.000
_cell.length_c   1.000
_cell.angle_alpha   90.00
_cell.angle_beta   90.00
_cell.angle_gamma   90.00
#
_symmetry.space_group_name_H-M   'P 1'
#
loop_
_entity.id
_entity.type
_entity.pdbx_description
1 polymer ?
#
loop_
_entity_poly.entity_id
_entity_poly.type
_entity_poly.pdbx_seq_one_letter_code
_entity_poly.pdbx_strand_id
1 'polypeptide(L)'
;MFRNQIVGPKLARRALPCLVAGLVVLASAVRGQTDAKLLTAVVAQDGSGDFTTIQAAIATIGTGSPERPATIYVKRGVYRERVYVQREKRHVRLIGEDPASTRLVYGLHANVTGPDGQSIGTFRTPTFYVDADDFTVENLTFENDAGPVGQALAVAVHGDRVLFRNCRFLGHQDTVFLNRGRHYFEGCFIAGTTDFLFGGATAWFENCHILALADSYITATATPADAPFGFVFDRCRVRVAEGFETYLGRPWRDHAATLFMRSDLGEGIRPEGWHNWDKPWRETTSRYLEYANTGPGADRSRRVPWSRELSAAEAEAITPAVVLGGWDPTRVAPLPFAPPARTGRPSGSETNQPEGPTLFLAGDSTMADKPDLELPERGWGQLLRELVRPPLTVDNRAVNGRSTKSFLDEGRWYALLAALEPGDWVLIEFGHNDEKIADPTRYTAPDGAYRANLERFVRETRAKGGHPILATPVVRRRFDEASAFYDSHGEYPRVVREVARAEGVPLLEMEARTRELVEALGEEGSKALYQHFEPGEHPRLPEGRHDDTHFSELGARRVAELAVREIARLRLPLARYLVLDAPVAPPPRRVDGGASADSARLRVVPLFP
;
A
#
# COMPACT_ATOMS: atom_id res chain seq x y z
N MET A 1 -32.93 36.85 -56.25
CA MET A 1 -32.12 36.81 -57.49
C MET A 1 -31.63 35.39 -57.70
N PHE A 2 -31.95 34.79 -58.87
CA PHE A 2 -31.13 33.90 -59.74
C PHE A 2 -30.03 33.01 -59.09
N ARG A 3 -29.76 31.75 -59.46
CA ARG A 3 -30.21 30.80 -60.49
C ARG A 3 -29.42 29.46 -60.31
N ASN A 4 -30.02 28.34 -60.71
CA ASN A 4 -29.49 27.15 -61.43
C ASN A 4 -28.25 26.35 -60.93
N GLN A 5 -28.42 25.03 -60.66
CA GLN A 5 -28.15 23.82 -61.51
C GLN A 5 -26.65 23.47 -61.63
N ILE A 6 -26.20 22.21 -61.41
CA ILE A 6 -26.15 21.10 -62.40
C ILE A 6 -25.79 19.74 -61.72
N VAL A 7 -26.59 18.69 -62.03
CA VAL A 7 -26.32 17.26 -62.42
C VAL A 7 -25.04 16.55 -61.86
N GLY A 8 -25.00 15.35 -61.21
CA GLY A 8 -25.56 13.98 -61.41
C GLY A 8 -24.37 12.95 -61.48
N PRO A 9 -24.48 11.59 -61.46
CA PRO A 9 -25.64 10.68 -61.35
C PRO A 9 -25.50 9.42 -60.41
N LYS A 10 -26.65 9.04 -59.82
CA LYS A 10 -27.36 7.73 -59.80
C LYS A 10 -26.65 6.36 -59.73
N LEU A 11 -27.13 5.60 -58.74
CA LEU A 11 -27.09 4.14 -58.57
C LEU A 11 -27.69 3.34 -59.73
N ALA A 12 -27.19 2.11 -59.92
CA ALA A 12 -27.90 1.01 -60.57
C ALA A 12 -27.93 -0.22 -59.65
N ARG A 13 -29.14 -0.72 -59.37
CA ARG A 13 -29.44 -2.00 -58.73
C ARG A 13 -29.45 -3.13 -59.77
N ARG A 14 -28.99 -4.32 -59.41
CA ARG A 14 -29.46 -5.60 -59.96
C ARG A 14 -29.64 -6.62 -58.83
N ALA A 15 -30.84 -7.20 -58.78
CA ALA A 15 -31.24 -8.38 -58.00
C ALA A 15 -30.74 -9.67 -58.72
N LEU A 16 -30.70 -10.92 -58.23
CA LEU A 16 -31.45 -11.82 -57.31
C LEU A 16 -30.55 -13.13 -57.22
N PRO A 17 -30.86 -14.32 -56.62
CA PRO A 17 -31.81 -14.76 -55.58
C PRO A 17 -31.15 -15.62 -54.44
N CYS A 18 -31.98 -16.04 -53.48
CA CYS A 18 -31.69 -16.92 -52.33
C CYS A 18 -31.29 -18.36 -52.68
N LEU A 19 -30.44 -18.97 -51.83
CA LEU A 19 -30.50 -20.40 -51.51
C LEU A 19 -29.94 -20.65 -50.09
N VAL A 20 -30.74 -21.35 -49.28
CA VAL A 20 -30.49 -21.74 -47.89
C VAL A 20 -29.80 -23.11 -47.88
N ALA A 21 -28.72 -23.27 -47.11
CA ALA A 21 -28.29 -24.57 -46.59
C ALA A 21 -27.48 -24.35 -45.29
N GLY A 22 -27.90 -25.02 -44.22
CA GLY A 22 -27.48 -24.75 -42.86
C GLY A 22 -26.11 -25.29 -42.45
N LEU A 23 -25.60 -24.72 -41.36
CA LEU A 23 -24.67 -25.40 -40.46
C LEU A 23 -25.20 -25.23 -39.04
N VAL A 24 -25.59 -26.35 -38.45
CA VAL A 24 -25.85 -26.49 -37.03
C VAL A 24 -24.53 -26.31 -36.29
N VAL A 25 -24.33 -25.16 -35.66
CA VAL A 25 -23.28 -25.00 -34.64
C VAL A 25 -23.93 -25.39 -33.32
N LEU A 26 -23.56 -26.57 -32.82
CA LEU A 26 -23.83 -26.99 -31.45
C LEU A 26 -23.27 -25.92 -30.51
N ALA A 27 -24.18 -25.19 -29.87
CA ALA A 27 -23.86 -24.29 -28.78
C ALA A 27 -23.37 -25.12 -27.58
N SER A 28 -22.06 -25.28 -27.47
CA SER A 28 -21.43 -25.62 -26.20
C SER A 28 -21.62 -24.42 -25.29
N ALA A 29 -22.59 -24.51 -24.39
CA ALA A 29 -22.74 -23.55 -23.30
C ALA A 29 -21.44 -23.54 -22.48
N VAL A 30 -20.58 -22.55 -22.73
CA VAL A 30 -19.55 -22.14 -21.76
C VAL A 30 -20.33 -21.59 -20.57
N ARG A 31 -20.61 -22.45 -19.60
CA ARG A 31 -21.00 -22.01 -18.27
C ARG A 31 -19.83 -21.18 -17.76
N GLY A 32 -20.03 -19.86 -17.69
CA GLY A 32 -19.11 -18.97 -17.00
C GLY A 32 -18.94 -19.48 -15.58
N GLN A 33 -17.75 -20.00 -15.28
CA GLN A 33 -17.33 -20.23 -13.92
C GLN A 33 -17.13 -18.84 -13.33
N THR A 34 -18.10 -18.40 -12.54
CA THR A 34 -18.01 -17.16 -11.79
C THR A 34 -16.89 -17.34 -10.77
N ASP A 35 -15.79 -16.60 -10.92
CA ASP A 35 -14.76 -16.52 -9.88
C ASP A 35 -15.43 -16.07 -8.58
N ALA A 36 -15.58 -17.00 -7.64
CA ALA A 36 -16.14 -16.71 -6.33
C ALA A 36 -15.14 -15.83 -5.58
N LYS A 37 -15.33 -14.50 -5.64
CA LYS A 37 -14.47 -13.55 -4.93
C LYS A 37 -14.53 -13.80 -3.41
N LEU A 38 -13.38 -13.73 -2.75
CA LEU A 38 -13.21 -13.90 -1.30
C LEU A 38 -14.12 -12.93 -0.53
N LEU A 39 -14.93 -13.42 0.41
CA LEU A 39 -15.77 -12.56 1.27
C LEU A 39 -15.25 -12.43 2.71
N THR A 40 -14.15 -13.10 3.05
CA THR A 40 -13.49 -12.94 4.35
C THR A 40 -11.99 -13.01 4.18
N ALA A 41 -11.27 -12.04 4.74
CA ALA A 41 -9.81 -11.98 4.73
C ALA A 41 -9.26 -11.62 6.11
N VAL A 42 -8.05 -12.06 6.41
CA VAL A 42 -7.27 -11.70 7.59
C VAL A 42 -5.98 -11.03 7.14
N VAL A 43 -5.63 -9.90 7.74
CA VAL A 43 -4.39 -9.17 7.49
C VAL A 43 -3.51 -9.28 8.72
N ALA A 44 -2.28 -9.77 8.57
CA ALA A 44 -1.31 -9.86 9.66
C ALA A 44 0.13 -9.66 9.13
N GLN A 45 0.86 -8.70 9.70
CA GLN A 45 2.23 -8.38 9.24
C GLN A 45 3.22 -9.51 9.48
N ASP A 46 2.94 -10.39 10.44
CA ASP A 46 3.75 -11.58 10.77
C ASP A 46 3.52 -12.77 9.82
N GLY A 47 2.67 -12.61 8.80
CA GLY A 47 2.33 -13.66 7.85
C GLY A 47 1.30 -14.68 8.36
N SER A 48 0.72 -14.48 9.55
CA SER A 48 -0.30 -15.37 10.11
C SER A 48 -1.73 -15.13 9.59
N GLY A 49 -1.90 -14.23 8.61
CA GLY A 49 -3.16 -13.91 7.93
C GLY A 49 -3.05 -14.16 6.41
N ASP A 50 -4.16 -13.97 5.70
CA ASP A 50 -4.24 -14.10 4.24
C ASP A 50 -3.42 -13.03 3.49
N PHE A 51 -3.24 -11.86 4.10
CA PHE A 51 -2.46 -10.74 3.56
C PHE A 51 -1.54 -10.14 4.62
N THR A 52 -0.43 -9.52 4.19
CA THR A 52 0.45 -8.74 5.09
C THR A 52 0.13 -7.25 5.08
N THR A 53 -0.65 -6.78 4.11
CA THR A 53 -1.06 -5.37 3.95
C THR A 53 -2.56 -5.22 3.79
N ILE A 54 -3.10 -4.08 4.25
CA ILE A 54 -4.52 -3.75 4.16
C ILE A 54 -4.89 -3.45 2.71
N GLN A 55 -4.02 -2.77 1.93
CA GLN A 55 -4.32 -2.46 0.53
C GLN A 55 -4.47 -3.73 -0.32
N ALA A 56 -3.67 -4.76 -0.08
CA ALA A 56 -3.77 -6.03 -0.81
C ALA A 56 -5.09 -6.75 -0.50
N ALA A 57 -5.52 -6.75 0.77
CA ALA A 57 -6.81 -7.30 1.17
C ALA A 57 -7.97 -6.54 0.51
N ILE A 58 -7.94 -5.20 0.52
CA ILE A 58 -8.96 -4.36 -0.13
C ILE A 58 -9.00 -4.60 -1.64
N ALA A 59 -7.84 -4.70 -2.31
CA ALA A 59 -7.77 -4.95 -3.74
C ALA A 59 -8.38 -6.32 -4.12
N THR A 60 -8.20 -7.33 -3.26
CA THR A 60 -8.61 -8.71 -3.53
C THR A 60 -10.04 -9.03 -3.08
N ILE A 61 -10.52 -8.42 -1.99
CA ILE A 61 -11.83 -8.76 -1.42
C ILE A 61 -12.96 -8.61 -2.44
N GLY A 62 -13.87 -9.57 -2.42
CA GLY A 62 -15.11 -9.55 -3.19
C GLY A 62 -16.05 -8.43 -2.77
N THR A 63 -17.03 -8.17 -3.62
CA THR A 63 -18.12 -7.26 -3.31
C THR A 63 -19.11 -8.00 -2.40
N GLY A 64 -19.42 -7.43 -1.24
CA GLY A 64 -20.42 -7.98 -0.34
C GLY A 64 -21.85 -7.66 -0.77
N SER A 65 -22.81 -8.10 0.03
CA SER A 65 -24.19 -7.62 0.02
C SER A 65 -24.61 -7.16 1.41
N PRO A 66 -25.74 -6.45 1.58
CA PRO A 66 -26.26 -6.11 2.90
C PRO A 66 -26.43 -7.33 3.83
N GLU A 67 -26.85 -8.47 3.28
CA GLU A 67 -27.09 -9.72 4.02
C GLU A 67 -25.81 -10.52 4.26
N ARG A 68 -24.80 -10.33 3.38
CA ARG A 68 -23.52 -11.04 3.42
C ARG A 68 -22.37 -10.08 3.09
N PRO A 69 -22.02 -9.18 4.02
CA PRO A 69 -20.94 -8.24 3.81
C PRO A 69 -19.60 -8.97 3.69
N ALA A 70 -18.70 -8.46 2.85
CA ALA A 70 -17.34 -8.95 2.81
C ALA A 70 -16.57 -8.39 4.01
N THR A 71 -15.74 -9.18 4.68
CA THR A 71 -15.11 -8.79 5.94
C THR A 71 -13.59 -8.95 5.88
N ILE A 72 -12.85 -7.92 6.25
CA ILE A 72 -11.40 -7.93 6.36
C ILE A 72 -11.07 -7.71 7.84
N TYR A 73 -10.48 -8.72 8.48
CA TYR A 73 -9.93 -8.61 9.83
C TYR A 73 -8.48 -8.14 9.75
N VAL A 74 -8.07 -7.17 10.56
CA VAL A 74 -6.70 -6.66 10.62
C VAL A 74 -6.14 -6.90 12.01
N LYS A 75 -5.14 -7.77 12.12
CA LYS A 75 -4.46 -8.04 13.38
C LYS A 75 -3.74 -6.79 13.90
N ARG A 76 -3.36 -6.80 15.18
CA ARG A 76 -2.50 -5.75 15.76
C ARG A 76 -1.23 -5.53 14.91
N GLY A 77 -0.80 -4.28 14.81
CA GLY A 77 0.35 -3.89 14.00
C GLY A 77 0.30 -2.44 13.58
N VAL A 78 1.45 -1.93 13.12
CA VAL A 78 1.57 -0.62 12.49
C VAL A 78 1.73 -0.84 10.99
N TYR A 79 0.63 -0.65 10.28
CA TYR A 79 0.55 -0.75 8.84
C TYR A 79 0.94 0.60 8.24
N ARG A 80 2.20 0.74 7.82
CA ARG A 80 2.66 1.94 7.12
C ARG A 80 2.42 1.82 5.63
N GLU A 81 1.25 2.25 5.19
CA GLU A 81 0.83 2.23 3.79
C GLU A 81 -0.25 3.29 3.55
N ARG A 82 -0.54 3.57 2.28
CA ARG A 82 -1.75 4.30 1.89
C ARG A 82 -2.76 3.30 1.37
N VAL A 83 -4.01 3.46 1.76
CA VAL A 83 -5.09 2.56 1.33
C VAL A 83 -6.16 3.35 0.59
N TYR A 84 -6.45 2.91 -0.63
CA TYR A 84 -7.55 3.36 -1.46
C TYR A 84 -8.61 2.25 -1.57
N VAL A 85 -9.81 2.55 -1.07
CA VAL A 85 -10.99 1.70 -1.21
C VAL A 85 -11.77 2.14 -2.44
N GLN A 86 -11.69 1.32 -3.49
CA GLN A 86 -12.30 1.59 -4.79
C GLN A 86 -13.83 1.58 -4.70
N ARG A 87 -14.50 2.37 -5.55
CA ARG A 87 -15.96 2.56 -5.57
C ARG A 87 -16.78 1.27 -5.62
N GLU A 88 -16.26 0.24 -6.29
CA GLU A 88 -16.90 -1.08 -6.44
C GLU A 88 -16.86 -1.97 -5.18
N LYS A 89 -16.10 -1.58 -4.15
CA LYS A 89 -15.92 -2.32 -2.89
C LYS A 89 -17.06 -2.03 -1.90
N ARG A 90 -18.30 -2.22 -2.35
CA ARG A 90 -19.51 -1.99 -1.55
C ARG A 90 -19.76 -3.13 -0.57
N HIS A 91 -20.42 -2.81 0.55
CA HIS A 91 -20.77 -3.76 1.61
C HIS A 91 -19.56 -4.50 2.17
N VAL A 92 -18.48 -3.76 2.42
CA VAL A 92 -17.23 -4.27 3.01
C VAL A 92 -17.09 -3.78 4.45
N ARG A 93 -16.62 -4.66 5.33
CA ARG A 93 -16.27 -4.38 6.72
C ARG A 93 -14.77 -4.52 6.90
N LEU A 94 -14.12 -3.50 7.46
CA LEU A 94 -12.71 -3.53 7.85
C LEU A 94 -12.63 -3.48 9.38
N ILE A 95 -12.18 -4.55 10.02
CA ILE A 95 -12.29 -4.76 11.45
C ILE A 95 -10.89 -4.98 12.03
N GLY A 96 -10.42 -4.04 12.84
CA GLY A 96 -9.16 -4.17 13.58
C GLY A 96 -9.31 -5.03 14.82
N GLU A 97 -8.19 -5.58 15.25
CA GLU A 97 -8.10 -6.35 16.50
C GLU A 97 -8.31 -5.46 17.72
N ASP A 98 -7.67 -4.30 17.73
CA ASP A 98 -7.74 -3.34 18.83
C ASP A 98 -7.38 -1.95 18.31
N PRO A 99 -8.21 -0.92 18.52
CA PRO A 99 -7.93 0.41 17.96
C PRO A 99 -6.65 1.03 18.51
N ALA A 100 -6.18 0.66 19.70
CA ALA A 100 -4.94 1.22 20.24
C ALA A 100 -3.68 0.63 19.57
N SER A 101 -3.73 -0.62 19.11
CA SER A 101 -2.57 -1.35 18.56
C SER A 101 -2.67 -1.75 17.09
N THR A 102 -3.84 -1.64 16.46
CA THR A 102 -4.06 -1.80 15.00
C THR A 102 -4.11 -0.42 14.35
N ARG A 103 -2.97 0.05 13.82
CA ARG A 103 -2.79 1.42 13.29
C ARG A 103 -2.43 1.41 11.80
N LEU A 104 -3.17 2.16 10.99
CA LEU A 104 -2.83 2.51 9.62
C LEU A 104 -2.23 3.93 9.59
N VAL A 105 -0.97 4.04 9.16
CA VAL A 105 -0.18 5.27 9.31
C VAL A 105 0.51 5.66 8.00
N TYR A 106 0.43 6.92 7.60
CA TYR A 106 1.21 7.46 6.48
C TYR A 106 1.43 8.96 6.62
N GLY A 107 2.65 9.46 6.33
CA GLY A 107 3.02 10.86 6.54
C GLY A 107 3.10 11.63 5.24
N LEU A 108 1.96 12.09 4.70
CA LEU A 108 1.91 12.88 3.47
C LEU A 108 1.18 14.20 3.73
N HIS A 109 1.70 15.32 3.23
CA HIS A 109 1.13 16.65 3.46
C HIS A 109 1.08 17.49 2.18
N ALA A 110 0.19 18.48 2.15
CA ALA A 110 -0.13 19.22 0.93
C ALA A 110 1.08 19.92 0.32
N ASN A 111 2.02 20.38 1.15
CA ASN A 111 3.19 21.16 0.71
C ASN A 111 4.32 20.31 0.10
N VAL A 112 4.20 18.97 0.03
CA VAL A 112 5.16 18.14 -0.71
C VAL A 112 5.15 18.54 -2.18
N THR A 113 6.34 18.73 -2.76
CA THR A 113 6.51 19.01 -4.19
C THR A 113 6.21 17.76 -5.02
N GLY A 114 5.23 17.86 -5.90
CA GLY A 114 4.85 16.81 -6.84
C GLY A 114 5.75 16.77 -8.08
N PRO A 115 5.53 15.77 -8.97
CA PRO A 115 6.32 15.60 -10.21
C PRO A 115 6.21 16.77 -11.19
N ASP A 116 5.17 17.59 -11.07
CA ASP A 116 4.93 18.80 -11.86
C ASP A 116 5.62 20.05 -11.26
N GLY A 117 6.40 19.89 -10.20
CA GLY A 117 7.06 20.98 -9.47
C GLY A 117 6.10 21.80 -8.60
N GLN A 118 4.82 21.41 -8.50
CA GLN A 118 3.82 22.10 -7.70
C GLN A 118 3.53 21.33 -6.41
N SER A 119 2.98 22.01 -5.41
CA SER A 119 2.47 21.37 -4.19
C SER A 119 1.44 20.29 -4.54
N ILE A 120 1.49 19.13 -3.87
CA ILE A 120 0.53 18.05 -4.10
C ILE A 120 -0.90 18.41 -3.67
N GLY A 121 -1.07 19.44 -2.85
CA GLY A 121 -2.36 19.89 -2.34
C GLY A 121 -3.03 18.88 -1.39
N THR A 122 -4.02 19.35 -0.65
CA THR A 122 -4.72 18.60 0.41
C THR A 122 -5.25 17.25 -0.04
N PHE A 123 -5.93 17.17 -1.18
CA PHE A 123 -6.69 15.99 -1.57
C PHE A 123 -5.83 14.81 -2.06
N ARG A 124 -4.51 14.99 -2.23
CA ARG A 124 -3.57 13.90 -2.55
C ARG A 124 -2.91 13.28 -1.31
N THR A 125 -3.12 13.86 -0.13
CA THR A 125 -2.49 13.47 1.14
C THR A 125 -3.10 12.31 1.95
N PRO A 126 -4.32 11.80 1.69
CA PRO A 126 -4.93 10.83 2.61
C PRO A 126 -4.09 9.57 2.88
N THR A 127 -3.99 9.19 4.16
CA THR A 127 -3.55 7.85 4.59
C THR A 127 -4.60 6.80 4.20
N PHE A 128 -5.87 7.06 4.47
CA PHE A 128 -6.99 6.19 4.10
C PHE A 128 -8.02 6.96 3.25
N TYR A 129 -8.30 6.46 2.05
CA TYR A 129 -9.25 7.05 1.11
C TYR A 129 -10.39 6.08 0.81
N VAL A 130 -11.64 6.50 1.06
CA VAL A 130 -12.84 5.68 0.82
C VAL A 130 -13.74 6.30 -0.26
N ASP A 131 -13.77 5.70 -1.45
CA ASP A 131 -14.77 6.07 -2.49
C ASP A 131 -16.01 5.15 -2.48
N ALA A 132 -15.92 3.99 -1.83
CA ALA A 132 -16.99 3.00 -1.78
C ALA A 132 -18.17 3.41 -0.88
N ASP A 133 -19.37 3.07 -1.33
CA ASP A 133 -20.59 3.16 -0.51
C ASP A 133 -20.74 1.92 0.39
N ASP A 134 -21.52 2.04 1.47
CA ASP A 134 -21.84 0.94 2.39
C ASP A 134 -20.58 0.27 2.98
N PHE A 135 -19.63 1.10 3.40
CA PHE A 135 -18.37 0.65 3.96
C PHE A 135 -18.39 0.82 5.48
N THR A 136 -17.97 -0.20 6.21
CA THR A 136 -17.92 -0.18 7.68
C THR A 136 -16.48 -0.37 8.15
N VAL A 137 -16.04 0.44 9.10
CA VAL A 137 -14.76 0.27 9.79
C VAL A 137 -14.99 0.18 11.29
N GLU A 138 -14.34 -0.78 11.92
CA GLU A 138 -14.39 -0.96 13.36
C GLU A 138 -12.98 -1.17 13.92
N ASN A 139 -12.71 -0.62 15.11
CA ASN A 139 -11.52 -0.94 15.91
C ASN A 139 -10.17 -0.65 15.22
N LEU A 140 -10.06 0.40 14.40
CA LEU A 140 -8.81 0.83 13.75
C LEU A 140 -8.40 2.25 14.16
N THR A 141 -7.10 2.51 14.20
CA THR A 141 -6.55 3.87 14.14
C THR A 141 -6.14 4.24 12.72
N PHE A 142 -6.53 5.43 12.28
CA PHE A 142 -6.01 6.11 11.09
C PHE A 142 -5.18 7.31 11.50
N GLU A 143 -3.98 7.42 10.93
CA GLU A 143 -3.05 8.47 11.31
C GLU A 143 -2.31 9.05 10.12
N ASN A 144 -2.25 10.38 10.12
CA ASN A 144 -1.28 11.08 9.31
C ASN A 144 -0.21 11.68 10.22
N ASP A 145 0.98 11.10 10.17
CA ASP A 145 2.10 11.42 11.05
C ASP A 145 3.06 12.45 10.46
N ALA A 146 2.63 13.23 9.47
CA ALA A 146 3.44 14.29 8.86
C ALA A 146 3.77 15.45 9.83
N GLY A 147 3.07 15.55 10.96
CA GLY A 147 3.26 16.64 11.92
C GLY A 147 2.53 17.93 11.53
N PRO A 148 2.80 19.06 12.22
CA PRO A 148 2.14 20.35 11.97
C PRO A 148 2.75 21.08 10.75
N VAL A 149 2.69 20.44 9.57
CA VAL A 149 3.35 20.88 8.33
C VAL A 149 2.37 21.43 7.27
N GLY A 150 1.17 21.82 7.71
CA GLY A 150 0.04 22.18 6.86
C GLY A 150 -0.97 21.03 6.74
N GLN A 151 -1.79 21.05 5.68
CA GLN A 151 -2.88 20.11 5.50
C GLN A 151 -2.38 18.68 5.28
N ALA A 152 -2.86 17.74 6.08
CA ALA A 152 -2.41 16.35 6.08
C ALA A 152 -3.54 15.41 6.56
N LEU A 153 -4.18 14.71 5.61
CA LEU A 153 -5.39 13.93 5.89
C LEU A 153 -5.03 12.54 6.45
N ALA A 154 -5.58 12.19 7.60
CA ALA A 154 -5.62 10.81 8.06
C ALA A 154 -6.67 10.01 7.26
N VAL A 155 -7.85 10.63 7.02
CA VAL A 155 -8.93 9.99 6.26
C VAL A 155 -9.59 10.98 5.29
N ALA A 156 -9.91 10.48 4.09
CA ALA A 156 -10.82 11.12 3.14
C ALA A 156 -11.99 10.19 2.81
N VAL A 157 -13.23 10.66 2.97
CA VAL A 157 -14.46 9.89 2.69
C VAL A 157 -15.27 10.56 1.59
N HIS A 158 -15.48 9.81 0.52
CA HIS A 158 -16.22 10.21 -0.69
C HIS A 158 -17.45 9.34 -0.96
N GLY A 159 -17.52 8.14 -0.35
CA GLY A 159 -18.67 7.24 -0.42
C GLY A 159 -19.84 7.65 0.47
N ASP A 160 -21.01 7.08 0.20
CA ASP A 160 -22.24 7.24 0.99
C ASP A 160 -22.48 6.04 1.93
N ARG A 161 -23.10 6.27 3.08
CA ARG A 161 -23.37 5.26 4.12
C ARG A 161 -22.09 4.60 4.63
N VAL A 162 -21.12 5.43 5.03
CA VAL A 162 -19.86 4.97 5.63
C VAL A 162 -19.95 5.06 7.16
N LEU A 163 -19.68 3.94 7.81
CA LEU A 163 -19.76 3.76 9.27
C LEU A 163 -18.35 3.59 9.86
N PHE A 164 -18.02 4.36 10.88
CA PHE A 164 -16.83 4.16 11.72
C PHE A 164 -17.26 3.93 13.17
N ARG A 165 -16.82 2.83 13.78
CA ARG A 165 -17.13 2.50 15.18
C ARG A 165 -15.86 2.19 15.96
N ASN A 166 -15.71 2.80 17.14
CA ASN A 166 -14.57 2.59 18.01
C ASN A 166 -13.22 2.79 17.26
N CYS A 167 -13.16 3.78 16.37
CA CYS A 167 -11.98 4.11 15.59
C CYS A 167 -11.25 5.33 16.18
N ARG A 168 -9.97 5.49 15.85
CA ARG A 168 -9.18 6.67 16.23
C ARG A 168 -8.69 7.38 14.97
N PHE A 169 -8.73 8.71 14.97
CA PHE A 169 -8.29 9.55 13.86
C PHE A 169 -7.29 10.56 14.41
N LEU A 170 -6.03 10.43 14.00
CA LEU A 170 -4.90 11.17 14.55
C LEU A 170 -4.22 11.99 13.46
N GLY A 171 -4.04 13.28 13.70
CA GLY A 171 -3.35 14.17 12.78
C GLY A 171 -3.21 15.57 13.37
N HIS A 172 -2.95 16.53 12.50
CA HIS A 172 -2.89 17.95 12.84
C HIS A 172 -3.96 18.70 12.04
N GLN A 173 -3.57 19.48 11.04
CA GLN A 173 -4.48 20.21 10.20
C GLN A 173 -5.16 19.29 9.17
N ASP A 174 -6.48 19.43 9.00
CA ASP A 174 -7.29 18.69 8.03
C ASP A 174 -7.33 17.16 8.27
N THR A 175 -7.33 16.70 9.53
CA THR A 175 -7.24 15.26 9.90
C THR A 175 -8.30 14.38 9.24
N VAL A 176 -9.58 14.79 9.24
CA VAL A 176 -10.71 14.02 8.70
C VAL A 176 -11.47 14.87 7.68
N PHE A 177 -11.41 14.44 6.41
CA PHE A 177 -12.15 15.05 5.31
C PHE A 177 -13.38 14.23 4.95
N LEU A 178 -14.57 14.81 5.13
CA LEU A 178 -15.85 14.22 4.74
C LEU A 178 -16.43 14.98 3.55
N ASN A 179 -16.15 14.51 2.34
CA ASN A 179 -16.44 15.26 1.13
C ASN A 179 -17.95 15.38 0.84
N ARG A 180 -18.64 14.23 0.79
CA ARG A 180 -20.05 14.10 0.42
C ARG A 180 -20.64 12.80 1.00
N GLY A 181 -21.95 12.63 0.88
CA GLY A 181 -22.65 11.43 1.35
C GLY A 181 -23.00 11.51 2.83
N ARG A 182 -23.44 10.37 3.37
CA ARG A 182 -23.88 10.22 4.77
C ARG A 182 -22.92 9.36 5.55
N HIS A 183 -22.42 9.87 6.67
CA HIS A 183 -21.43 9.17 7.50
C HIS A 183 -21.88 9.08 8.96
N TYR A 184 -21.55 7.98 9.62
CA TYR A 184 -21.84 7.76 11.04
C TYR A 184 -20.57 7.37 11.79
N PHE A 185 -20.29 8.07 12.88
CA PHE A 185 -19.15 7.84 13.77
C PHE A 185 -19.69 7.50 15.14
N GLU A 186 -19.31 6.35 15.70
CA GLU A 186 -19.79 5.87 17.00
C GLU A 186 -18.62 5.53 17.93
N GLY A 187 -18.53 6.21 19.08
CA GLY A 187 -17.49 5.92 20.07
C GLY A 187 -16.07 6.18 19.56
N CYS A 188 -15.90 7.04 18.57
CA CYS A 188 -14.59 7.33 17.96
C CYS A 188 -13.80 8.35 18.77
N PHE A 189 -12.47 8.30 18.67
CA PHE A 189 -11.56 9.33 19.17
C PHE A 189 -10.97 10.12 18.00
N ILE A 190 -11.07 11.44 18.00
CA ILE A 190 -10.60 12.29 16.89
C ILE A 190 -9.75 13.40 17.49
N ALA A 191 -8.50 13.54 17.03
CA ALA A 191 -7.59 14.58 17.49
C ALA A 191 -6.92 15.33 16.33
N GLY A 192 -6.80 16.65 16.46
CA GLY A 192 -6.17 17.50 15.47
C GLY A 192 -6.04 18.96 15.91
N THR A 193 -5.54 19.81 15.00
CA THR A 193 -5.27 21.23 15.28
C THR A 193 -6.25 22.16 14.57
N THR A 194 -6.04 22.40 13.28
CA THR A 194 -6.83 23.34 12.46
C THR A 194 -7.78 22.58 11.54
N ASP A 195 -9.05 22.94 11.56
CA ASP A 195 -10.07 22.43 10.64
C ASP A 195 -10.09 20.89 10.57
N PHE A 196 -9.77 20.23 11.68
CA PHE A 196 -9.42 18.82 11.64
C PHE A 196 -10.62 17.90 11.38
N LEU A 197 -11.84 18.45 11.43
CA LEU A 197 -13.07 17.86 10.90
C LEU A 197 -13.68 18.80 9.86
N PHE A 198 -13.55 18.49 8.57
CA PHE A 198 -13.98 19.40 7.50
C PHE A 198 -14.63 18.70 6.31
N GLY A 199 -15.35 19.47 5.49
CA GLY A 199 -15.97 18.99 4.25
C GLY A 199 -17.48 19.22 4.16
N GLY A 200 -18.09 18.70 3.11
CA GLY A 200 -19.48 18.98 2.71
C GLY A 200 -20.49 17.85 2.96
N ALA A 201 -20.07 16.74 3.56
CA ALA A 201 -20.94 15.61 3.86
C ALA A 201 -21.99 15.90 4.94
N THR A 202 -22.99 15.02 5.04
CA THR A 202 -23.89 14.94 6.21
C THR A 202 -23.33 13.87 7.14
N ALA A 203 -22.95 14.24 8.36
CA ALA A 203 -22.28 13.32 9.28
C ALA A 203 -22.87 13.39 10.68
N TRP A 204 -23.05 12.23 11.30
CA TRP A 204 -23.47 12.10 12.70
C TRP A 204 -22.34 11.51 13.53
N PHE A 205 -21.99 12.17 14.62
CA PHE A 205 -20.99 11.72 15.59
C PHE A 205 -21.71 11.43 16.90
N GLU A 206 -21.63 10.19 17.34
CA GLU A 206 -22.34 9.62 18.48
C GLU A 206 -21.33 9.17 19.54
N ASN A 207 -21.41 9.72 20.75
CA ASN A 207 -20.54 9.32 21.87
C ASN A 207 -19.03 9.40 21.55
N CYS A 208 -18.63 10.29 20.63
CA CYS A 208 -17.23 10.46 20.25
C CYS A 208 -16.46 11.33 21.24
N HIS A 209 -15.14 11.17 21.30
CA HIS A 209 -14.22 12.04 22.01
C HIS A 209 -13.41 12.86 21.00
N ILE A 210 -13.59 14.18 21.03
CA ILE A 210 -12.96 15.15 20.17
C ILE A 210 -11.90 15.91 20.96
N LEU A 211 -10.65 15.91 20.51
CA LEU A 211 -9.52 16.56 21.19
C LEU A 211 -8.86 17.60 20.26
N ALA A 212 -9.02 18.88 20.59
CA ALA A 212 -8.29 19.96 19.92
C ALA A 212 -6.89 20.11 20.53
N LEU A 213 -5.88 20.23 19.67
CA LEU A 213 -4.46 20.25 20.05
C LEU A 213 -3.78 21.62 19.84
N ALA A 214 -4.52 22.66 19.45
CA ALA A 214 -3.97 23.99 19.20
C ALA A 214 -5.05 25.09 19.23
N ASP A 215 -4.58 26.34 19.26
CA ASP A 215 -5.41 27.54 19.15
C ASP A 215 -5.99 27.71 17.74
N SER A 216 -7.11 27.05 17.46
CA SER A 216 -7.67 27.00 16.11
C SER A 216 -9.17 26.64 16.07
N TYR A 217 -9.58 25.71 15.21
CA TYR A 217 -10.98 25.38 14.93
C TYR A 217 -11.17 23.87 14.88
N ILE A 218 -12.19 23.37 15.57
CA ILE A 218 -12.56 21.95 15.52
C ILE A 218 -13.15 21.60 14.14
N THR A 219 -14.14 22.37 13.70
CA THR A 219 -14.86 22.08 12.44
C THR A 219 -14.67 23.16 11.37
N ALA A 220 -14.60 22.73 10.11
CA ALA A 220 -14.68 23.60 8.94
C ALA A 220 -15.65 23.03 7.89
N THR A 221 -16.95 23.17 8.13
CA THR A 221 -17.96 22.57 7.27
C THR A 221 -18.19 23.38 5.99
N ALA A 222 -18.53 22.67 4.91
CA ALA A 222 -18.80 23.19 3.58
C ALA A 222 -20.14 22.65 3.05
N THR A 223 -21.11 22.52 3.94
CA THR A 223 -22.43 21.96 3.66
C THR A 223 -23.09 22.68 2.46
N PRO A 224 -23.57 21.94 1.46
CA PRO A 224 -24.35 22.50 0.35
C PRO A 224 -25.61 23.25 0.82
N ALA A 225 -26.07 24.21 0.02
CA ALA A 225 -27.24 25.03 0.35
C ALA A 225 -28.53 24.22 0.49
N ASP A 226 -28.66 23.16 -0.29
CA ASP A 226 -29.81 22.25 -0.35
C ASP A 226 -29.72 21.10 0.67
N ALA A 227 -28.57 20.92 1.32
CA ALA A 227 -28.41 19.91 2.35
C ALA A 227 -28.95 20.42 3.70
N PRO A 228 -29.98 19.77 4.29
CA PRO A 228 -30.57 20.24 5.54
C PRO A 228 -29.60 20.14 6.73
N PHE A 229 -28.69 19.16 6.68
CA PHE A 229 -27.75 18.85 7.76
C PHE A 229 -26.31 18.76 7.25
N GLY A 230 -25.39 19.33 8.02
CA GLY A 230 -23.95 19.12 7.89
C GLY A 230 -23.48 18.14 8.95
N PHE A 231 -22.62 18.59 9.86
CA PHE A 231 -22.10 17.75 10.94
C PHE A 231 -22.94 17.90 12.21
N VAL A 232 -23.33 16.77 12.81
CA VAL A 232 -24.09 16.72 14.06
C VAL A 232 -23.31 15.90 15.08
N PHE A 233 -22.98 16.50 16.22
CA PHE A 233 -22.29 15.87 17.34
C PHE A 233 -23.29 15.69 18.47
N ASP A 234 -23.61 14.44 18.80
CA ASP A 234 -24.54 14.09 19.87
C ASP A 234 -23.83 13.26 20.95
N ARG A 235 -24.02 13.65 22.22
CA ARG A 235 -23.39 12.99 23.38
C ARG A 235 -21.86 12.87 23.28
N CYS A 236 -21.21 13.78 22.56
CA CYS A 236 -19.77 13.80 22.43
C CYS A 236 -19.09 14.44 23.65
N ARG A 237 -17.82 14.08 23.89
CA ARG A 237 -16.92 14.81 24.79
C ARG A 237 -15.96 15.62 23.95
N VAL A 238 -15.97 16.94 24.13
CA VAL A 238 -15.05 17.86 23.45
C VAL A 238 -14.05 18.37 24.48
N ARG A 239 -12.77 18.22 24.18
CA ARG A 239 -11.65 18.62 25.03
C ARG A 239 -10.66 19.44 24.22
N VAL A 240 -9.96 20.31 24.92
CA VAL A 240 -8.84 21.10 24.40
C VAL A 240 -7.61 20.70 25.21
N ALA A 241 -6.48 20.50 24.52
CA ALA A 241 -5.22 20.23 25.19
C ALA A 241 -4.83 21.41 26.10
N GLU A 242 -4.13 21.10 27.19
CA GLU A 242 -3.73 22.08 28.19
C GLU A 242 -2.97 23.26 27.56
N GLY A 243 -3.31 24.48 27.97
CA GLY A 243 -2.68 25.71 27.48
C GLY A 243 -3.20 26.23 26.13
N PHE A 244 -4.21 25.59 25.54
CA PHE A 244 -4.82 26.02 24.28
C PHE A 244 -6.29 26.40 24.42
N GLU A 245 -6.77 27.21 23.47
CA GLU A 245 -8.15 27.63 23.30
C GLU A 245 -8.62 27.51 21.85
N THR A 246 -9.78 26.89 21.61
CA THR A 246 -10.29 26.62 20.25
C THR A 246 -11.72 27.12 20.04
N TYR A 247 -12.10 27.26 18.77
CA TYR A 247 -13.50 27.44 18.37
C TYR A 247 -14.14 26.09 18.01
N LEU A 248 -15.45 25.98 18.23
CA LEU A 248 -16.28 24.85 17.77
C LEU A 248 -16.25 24.71 16.23
N GLY A 249 -16.09 25.82 15.51
CA GLY A 249 -15.87 25.78 14.08
C GLY A 249 -15.92 27.12 13.35
N ARG A 250 -15.72 27.03 12.03
CA ARG A 250 -15.79 28.15 11.08
C ARG A 250 -16.27 27.72 9.70
N PRO A 251 -17.00 28.58 8.96
CA PRO A 251 -17.67 28.16 7.74
C PRO A 251 -16.68 28.15 6.58
N TRP A 252 -16.32 26.97 6.08
CA TRP A 252 -15.44 26.87 4.90
C TRP A 252 -16.18 27.33 3.63
N ARG A 253 -17.48 27.04 3.55
CA ARG A 253 -18.43 27.55 2.54
C ARG A 253 -19.63 28.23 3.19
N ASP A 254 -20.38 28.98 2.40
CA ASP A 254 -21.37 29.94 2.93
C ASP A 254 -22.49 29.27 3.75
N HIS A 255 -22.97 28.11 3.32
CA HIS A 255 -24.08 27.39 3.97
C HIS A 255 -23.62 26.32 4.98
N ALA A 256 -22.38 26.43 5.49
CA ALA A 256 -21.80 25.55 6.50
C ALA A 256 -22.79 25.27 7.65
N ALA A 257 -22.94 24.00 8.04
CA ALA A 257 -23.85 23.60 9.09
C ALA A 257 -23.16 22.66 10.08
N THR A 258 -23.22 23.03 11.36
CA THR A 258 -22.66 22.25 12.47
C THR A 258 -23.57 22.36 13.69
N LEU A 259 -23.88 21.23 14.33
CA LEU A 259 -24.67 21.15 15.56
C LEU A 259 -23.88 20.37 16.62
N PHE A 260 -23.67 20.97 17.79
CA PHE A 260 -23.27 20.24 19.01
C PHE A 260 -24.46 20.12 19.96
N MET A 261 -24.91 18.91 20.25
CA MET A 261 -26.05 18.68 21.14
C MET A 261 -25.76 17.63 22.20
N ARG A 262 -26.31 17.84 23.41
CA ARG A 262 -26.18 16.95 24.57
C ARG A 262 -24.72 16.53 24.84
N SER A 263 -23.78 17.38 24.47
CA SER A 263 -22.35 17.10 24.48
C SER A 263 -21.68 17.80 25.66
N ASP A 264 -20.64 17.20 26.19
CA ASP A 264 -19.81 17.76 27.25
C ASP A 264 -18.67 18.57 26.61
N LEU A 265 -18.79 19.89 26.66
CA LEU A 265 -17.82 20.87 26.18
C LEU A 265 -16.91 21.27 27.35
N GLY A 266 -15.68 20.76 27.32
CA GLY A 266 -14.66 21.04 28.32
C GLY A 266 -14.15 22.48 28.27
N GLU A 267 -13.16 22.78 29.12
CA GLU A 267 -12.51 24.08 29.13
C GLU A 267 -11.71 24.33 27.83
N GLY A 268 -11.38 25.59 27.58
CA GLY A 268 -10.65 26.00 26.36
C GLY A 268 -11.55 26.21 25.13
N ILE A 269 -12.86 25.97 25.20
CA ILE A 269 -13.76 26.47 24.15
C ILE A 269 -13.91 27.98 24.32
N ARG A 270 -13.57 28.73 23.27
CA ARG A 270 -13.68 30.20 23.30
C ARG A 270 -15.12 30.64 23.58
N PRO A 271 -15.35 31.70 24.37
CA PRO A 271 -16.70 32.16 24.71
C PRO A 271 -17.57 32.48 23.49
N GLU A 272 -16.95 33.02 22.43
CA GLU A 272 -17.58 33.30 21.14
C GLU A 272 -18.13 32.03 20.47
N GLY A 273 -17.51 30.88 20.75
CA GLY A 273 -17.85 29.55 20.25
C GLY A 273 -17.49 29.32 18.78
N TRP A 274 -17.80 30.29 17.92
CA TRP A 274 -17.71 30.14 16.47
C TRP A 274 -17.01 31.35 15.83
N HIS A 275 -16.37 31.11 14.68
CA HIS A 275 -15.72 32.16 13.89
C HIS A 275 -16.34 32.22 12.49
N ASN A 276 -16.46 33.40 11.90
CA ASN A 276 -17.14 33.62 10.60
C ASN A 276 -16.20 33.48 9.38
N TRP A 277 -14.97 32.99 9.58
CA TRP A 277 -13.92 32.90 8.54
C TRP A 277 -13.45 34.29 8.02
N ASP A 278 -13.64 35.37 8.79
CA ASP A 278 -13.43 36.74 8.31
C ASP A 278 -14.36 37.08 7.11
N LYS A 279 -15.55 36.50 7.10
CA LYS A 279 -16.58 36.66 6.06
C LYS A 279 -17.94 36.97 6.70
N PRO A 280 -18.23 38.25 7.04
CA PRO A 280 -19.45 38.62 7.76
C PRO A 280 -20.75 38.17 7.08
N TRP A 281 -20.80 38.06 5.75
CA TRP A 281 -22.00 37.58 5.05
C TRP A 281 -22.36 36.12 5.38
N ARG A 282 -21.38 35.31 5.80
CA ARG A 282 -21.61 33.90 6.19
C ARG A 282 -22.42 33.77 7.47
N GLU A 283 -22.45 34.82 8.30
CA GLU A 283 -23.29 34.89 9.50
C GLU A 283 -24.79 34.77 9.16
N THR A 284 -25.18 35.12 7.94
CA THR A 284 -26.59 35.04 7.49
C THR A 284 -26.96 33.71 6.84
N THR A 285 -25.97 32.89 6.47
CA THR A 285 -26.18 31.66 5.68
C THR A 285 -25.71 30.39 6.38
N SER A 286 -24.76 30.49 7.30
CA SER A 286 -24.25 29.39 8.10
C SER A 286 -25.25 28.98 9.19
N ARG A 287 -25.29 27.69 9.52
CA ARG A 287 -26.21 27.09 10.50
C ARG A 287 -25.40 26.50 11.65
N TYR A 288 -25.00 27.34 12.60
CA TYR A 288 -24.30 26.90 13.81
C TYR A 288 -25.21 26.86 15.02
N LEU A 289 -25.35 25.65 15.54
CA LEU A 289 -26.40 25.27 16.45
C LEU A 289 -25.79 24.56 17.65
N GLU A 290 -26.37 24.80 18.82
CA GLU A 290 -26.01 24.12 20.06
C GLU A 290 -27.30 23.75 20.81
N TYR A 291 -27.31 22.64 21.55
CA TYR A 291 -28.46 22.25 22.38
C TYR A 291 -28.06 21.44 23.61
N ALA A 292 -28.44 21.89 24.81
CA ALA A 292 -28.29 21.14 26.06
C ALA A 292 -26.85 20.59 26.27
N ASN A 293 -25.85 21.35 25.83
CA ASN A 293 -24.45 21.03 26.10
C ASN A 293 -24.14 21.30 27.57
N THR A 294 -23.17 20.59 28.12
CA THR A 294 -22.72 20.70 29.52
C THR A 294 -21.22 20.95 29.58
N GLY A 295 -20.69 21.24 30.76
CA GLY A 295 -19.27 21.53 30.95
C GLY A 295 -18.91 23.02 30.84
N PRO A 296 -17.70 23.42 31.25
CA PRO A 296 -17.31 24.82 31.34
C PRO A 296 -17.24 25.54 29.99
N GLY A 297 -17.02 24.82 28.88
CA GLY A 297 -17.05 25.39 27.53
C GLY A 297 -18.45 25.58 26.95
N ALA A 298 -19.50 25.13 27.65
CA ALA A 298 -20.89 25.22 27.19
C ALA A 298 -21.58 26.54 27.55
N ASP A 299 -20.93 27.47 28.27
CA ASP A 299 -21.53 28.79 28.53
C ASP A 299 -21.78 29.54 27.23
N ARG A 300 -23.03 29.91 27.01
CA ARG A 300 -23.50 30.59 25.80
C ARG A 300 -23.66 32.09 25.96
N SER A 301 -23.45 32.64 27.15
CA SER A 301 -23.69 34.06 27.47
C SER A 301 -22.92 35.03 26.56
N ARG A 302 -21.83 34.57 25.95
CA ARG A 302 -20.93 35.34 25.07
C ARG A 302 -20.80 34.77 23.66
N ARG A 303 -21.66 33.82 23.27
CA ARG A 303 -21.65 33.26 21.92
C ARG A 303 -21.92 34.36 20.89
N VAL A 304 -21.34 34.18 19.71
CA VAL A 304 -21.66 35.05 18.57
C VAL A 304 -23.17 35.07 18.30
N PRO A 305 -23.75 36.24 17.98
CA PRO A 305 -25.20 36.44 17.92
C PRO A 305 -25.87 35.70 16.75
N TRP A 306 -25.09 35.25 15.77
CA TRP A 306 -25.55 34.50 14.60
C TRP A 306 -25.52 32.98 14.81
N SER A 307 -25.02 32.50 15.95
CA SER A 307 -25.25 31.11 16.39
C SER A 307 -26.56 31.01 17.17
N ARG A 308 -27.18 29.83 17.20
CA ARG A 308 -28.52 29.66 17.80
C ARG A 308 -28.61 28.45 18.72
N GLU A 309 -29.44 28.56 19.76
CA GLU A 309 -29.88 27.42 20.56
C GLU A 309 -31.11 26.76 19.94
N LEU A 310 -31.10 25.43 19.85
CA LEU A 310 -32.32 24.72 19.50
C LEU A 310 -33.30 24.76 20.68
N SER A 311 -34.58 24.80 20.36
CA SER A 311 -35.63 24.44 21.32
C SER A 311 -35.64 22.92 21.56
N ALA A 312 -36.28 22.48 22.66
CA ALA A 312 -36.44 21.06 22.94
C ALA A 312 -37.16 20.31 21.81
N ALA A 313 -38.23 20.89 21.25
CA ALA A 313 -38.98 20.28 20.16
C ALA A 313 -38.15 20.15 18.87
N GLU A 314 -37.32 21.15 18.54
CA GLU A 314 -36.38 21.04 17.41
C GLU A 314 -35.36 19.93 17.67
N ALA A 315 -34.77 19.88 18.87
CA ALA A 315 -33.77 18.90 19.22
C ALA A 315 -34.30 17.46 19.28
N GLU A 316 -35.57 17.26 19.64
CA GLU A 316 -36.26 15.95 19.58
C GLU A 316 -36.44 15.48 18.12
N ALA A 317 -36.64 16.40 17.17
CA ALA A 317 -36.73 16.07 15.75
C ALA A 317 -35.37 15.73 15.12
N ILE A 318 -34.25 16.12 15.75
CA ILE A 318 -32.89 15.77 15.30
C ILE A 318 -32.52 14.37 15.78
N THR A 319 -32.77 13.38 14.91
CA THR A 319 -32.41 11.98 15.14
C THR A 319 -31.46 11.48 14.05
N PRO A 320 -30.68 10.40 14.30
CA PRO A 320 -29.84 9.79 13.26
C PRO A 320 -30.64 9.43 12.00
N ALA A 321 -31.85 8.89 12.16
CA ALA A 321 -32.71 8.52 11.03
C ALA A 321 -33.10 9.72 10.16
N VAL A 322 -33.40 10.87 10.76
CA VAL A 322 -33.73 12.10 10.02
C VAL A 322 -32.49 12.68 9.34
N VAL A 323 -31.40 12.82 10.09
CA VAL A 323 -30.14 13.41 9.59
C VAL A 323 -29.54 12.58 8.47
N LEU A 324 -29.57 11.25 8.60
CA LEU A 324 -29.01 10.33 7.61
C LEU A 324 -30.03 9.90 6.54
N GLY A 325 -31.14 10.63 6.39
CA GLY A 325 -32.11 10.41 5.30
C GLY A 325 -32.65 8.97 5.25
N GLY A 326 -33.03 8.43 6.40
CA GLY A 326 -33.57 7.08 6.56
C GLY A 326 -32.54 5.95 6.62
N TRP A 327 -31.24 6.23 6.45
CA TRP A 327 -30.21 5.22 6.71
C TRP A 327 -30.08 4.98 8.22
N ASP A 328 -30.19 3.71 8.60
CA ASP A 328 -30.09 3.26 9.98
C ASP A 328 -28.76 2.50 10.20
N PRO A 329 -27.69 3.19 10.65
CA PRO A 329 -26.39 2.57 10.88
C PRO A 329 -26.40 1.60 12.08
N THR A 330 -27.40 1.69 12.97
CA THR A 330 -27.49 0.84 14.17
C THR A 330 -27.85 -0.61 13.83
N ARG A 331 -28.41 -0.85 12.64
CA ARG A 331 -28.66 -2.21 12.11
C ARG A 331 -27.38 -2.95 11.75
N VAL A 332 -26.27 -2.24 11.55
CA VAL A 332 -24.96 -2.87 11.35
C VAL A 332 -24.41 -3.27 12.70
N ALA A 333 -24.80 -4.46 13.16
CA ALA A 333 -24.36 -5.02 14.43
C ALA A 333 -22.82 -5.04 14.50
N PRO A 334 -22.23 -4.59 15.63
CA PRO A 334 -20.79 -4.70 15.83
C PRO A 334 -20.34 -6.14 15.65
N LEU A 335 -19.23 -6.35 14.93
CA LEU A 335 -18.61 -7.67 14.87
C LEU A 335 -17.44 -7.72 15.84
N PRO A 336 -17.39 -8.74 16.72
CA PRO A 336 -16.19 -8.95 17.52
C PRO A 336 -15.01 -9.26 16.61
N PHE A 337 -13.80 -8.96 17.06
CA PHE A 337 -12.61 -9.45 16.39
C PHE A 337 -12.49 -10.96 16.60
N ALA A 338 -13.10 -11.71 15.68
CA ALA A 338 -13.10 -13.15 15.64
C ALA A 338 -12.76 -13.57 14.20
N PRO A 339 -11.51 -13.34 13.75
CA PRO A 339 -11.07 -13.90 12.48
C PRO A 339 -11.28 -15.42 12.57
N PRO A 340 -11.82 -16.06 11.52
CA PRO A 340 -11.90 -17.51 11.51
C PRO A 340 -10.50 -18.06 11.78
N ALA A 341 -10.39 -18.99 12.74
CA ALA A 341 -9.16 -19.76 12.90
C ALA A 341 -8.78 -20.31 11.52
N ARG A 342 -7.48 -20.42 11.18
CA ARG A 342 -7.07 -21.25 10.03
C ARG A 342 -7.67 -22.63 10.31
N THR A 343 -8.84 -22.89 9.73
CA THR A 343 -9.45 -24.20 9.81
C THR A 343 -8.50 -25.06 9.01
N GLY A 344 -7.72 -25.89 9.71
CA GLY A 344 -7.14 -27.07 9.10
C GLY A 344 -8.23 -27.67 8.22
N ARG A 345 -7.91 -27.77 6.93
CA ARG A 345 -8.87 -28.13 5.88
C ARG A 345 -9.71 -29.32 6.36
N PRO A 346 -11.05 -29.20 6.48
CA PRO A 346 -11.90 -30.36 6.69
C PRO A 346 -11.73 -31.27 5.47
N SER A 347 -11.43 -32.53 5.73
CA SER A 347 -11.53 -33.60 4.75
C SER A 347 -12.99 -33.70 4.26
N GLY A 348 -13.28 -33.31 3.02
CA GLY A 348 -14.57 -33.56 2.39
C GLY A 348 -14.97 -32.62 1.25
N SER A 349 -14.73 -33.09 0.01
CA SER A 349 -15.34 -32.74 -1.29
C SER A 349 -15.21 -31.31 -1.89
N GLU A 350 -14.17 -31.16 -2.74
CA GLU A 350 -14.10 -30.57 -4.10
C GLU A 350 -15.01 -29.37 -4.47
N THR A 351 -14.46 -28.22 -4.91
CA THR A 351 -13.90 -28.04 -6.26
C THR A 351 -12.59 -27.22 -6.34
N ASN A 352 -11.63 -27.76 -7.11
CA ASN A 352 -10.27 -27.29 -7.42
C ASN A 352 -10.08 -25.82 -7.89
N GLN A 353 -9.23 -25.06 -7.20
CA GLN A 353 -8.14 -24.32 -7.84
C GLN A 353 -6.82 -24.83 -7.23
N PRO A 354 -5.76 -25.08 -8.05
CA PRO A 354 -4.55 -25.70 -7.55
C PRO A 354 -3.74 -24.74 -6.67
N GLU A 355 -3.45 -25.16 -5.44
CA GLU A 355 -2.43 -24.56 -4.58
C GLU A 355 -1.07 -24.64 -5.30
N GLY A 356 -0.43 -23.50 -5.50
CA GLY A 356 0.89 -23.40 -6.10
C GLY A 356 1.96 -23.39 -5.03
N PRO A 357 3.19 -23.79 -5.36
CA PRO A 357 4.28 -23.84 -4.39
C PRO A 357 4.70 -22.44 -3.97
N THR A 358 5.27 -22.31 -2.78
CA THR A 358 5.99 -21.12 -2.31
C THR A 358 7.47 -21.23 -2.69
N LEU A 359 8.07 -20.13 -3.17
CA LEU A 359 9.52 -19.98 -3.32
C LEU A 359 10.07 -19.16 -2.15
N PHE A 360 10.68 -19.83 -1.18
CA PHE A 360 11.40 -19.21 -0.08
C PHE A 360 12.78 -18.76 -0.55
N LEU A 361 13.21 -17.56 -0.16
CA LEU A 361 14.54 -17.05 -0.44
C LEU A 361 15.35 -16.96 0.87
N ALA A 362 16.51 -17.60 0.92
CA ALA A 362 17.46 -17.52 2.03
C ALA A 362 18.76 -16.90 1.53
N GLY A 363 19.10 -15.72 2.05
CA GLY A 363 20.33 -15.06 1.64
C GLY A 363 20.71 -13.82 2.44
N ASP A 364 21.63 -13.06 1.87
CA ASP A 364 22.28 -11.92 2.53
C ASP A 364 21.70 -10.55 2.10
N SER A 365 22.48 -9.48 2.27
CA SER A 365 22.04 -8.11 2.00
C SER A 365 21.77 -7.81 0.53
N THR A 366 22.33 -8.56 -0.42
CA THR A 366 22.05 -8.33 -1.85
C THR A 366 20.66 -8.81 -2.24
N MET A 367 20.12 -9.81 -1.51
CA MET A 367 18.81 -10.43 -1.73
C MET A 367 17.72 -9.82 -0.83
N ALA A 368 18.07 -9.36 0.37
CA ALA A 368 17.15 -8.93 1.43
C ALA A 368 16.23 -7.75 1.09
N ASP A 369 15.01 -7.79 1.63
CA ASP A 369 14.08 -6.67 1.55
C ASP A 369 14.65 -5.42 2.25
N LYS A 370 14.57 -4.27 1.55
CA LYS A 370 14.95 -2.95 2.09
C LYS A 370 13.68 -2.21 2.50
N PRO A 371 13.42 -2.08 3.82
CA PRO A 371 12.15 -1.52 4.30
C PRO A 371 12.06 0.00 4.14
N ASP A 372 13.20 0.69 4.11
CA ASP A 372 13.25 2.11 3.85
C ASP A 372 13.18 2.36 2.34
N LEU A 373 11.95 2.60 1.85
CA LEU A 373 11.70 2.86 0.45
C LEU A 373 12.15 4.26 0.00
N GLU A 374 12.45 5.17 0.94
CA GLU A 374 13.03 6.48 0.63
C GLU A 374 14.50 6.36 0.22
N LEU A 375 15.20 5.28 0.62
CA LEU A 375 16.54 4.98 0.13
C LEU A 375 16.46 4.25 -1.22
N PRO A 376 17.43 4.48 -2.14
CA PRO A 376 17.41 3.88 -3.47
C PRO A 376 17.81 2.39 -3.47
N GLU A 377 18.25 1.86 -2.33
CA GLU A 377 18.71 0.48 -2.17
C GLU A 377 17.54 -0.51 -2.22
N ARG A 378 17.69 -1.59 -3.01
CA ARG A 378 16.74 -2.71 -3.06
C ARG A 378 17.49 -4.03 -3.08
N GLY A 379 16.90 -5.07 -2.48
CA GLY A 379 17.40 -6.43 -2.66
C GLY A 379 16.82 -7.05 -3.93
N TRP A 380 17.58 -7.89 -4.62
CA TRP A 380 17.06 -8.54 -5.83
C TRP A 380 15.92 -9.54 -5.50
N GLY A 381 15.96 -10.18 -4.33
CA GLY A 381 14.88 -11.03 -3.83
C GLY A 381 13.59 -10.25 -3.53
N GLN A 382 13.71 -8.97 -3.16
CA GLN A 382 12.58 -8.05 -2.97
C GLN A 382 11.81 -7.84 -4.28
N LEU A 383 12.53 -7.62 -5.39
CA LEU A 383 11.93 -7.35 -6.69
C LEU A 383 11.59 -8.61 -7.48
N LEU A 384 12.17 -9.77 -7.13
CA LEU A 384 11.79 -11.07 -7.73
C LEU A 384 10.31 -11.39 -7.53
N ARG A 385 9.71 -10.92 -6.42
CA ARG A 385 8.27 -11.06 -6.13
C ARG A 385 7.37 -10.49 -7.23
N GLU A 386 7.85 -9.49 -7.97
CA GLU A 386 7.11 -8.86 -9.07
C GLU A 386 7.19 -9.66 -10.38
N LEU A 387 8.10 -10.63 -10.47
CA LEU A 387 8.40 -11.41 -11.69
C LEU A 387 7.79 -12.82 -11.65
N VAL A 388 6.89 -13.09 -10.68
CA VAL A 388 6.16 -14.35 -10.55
C VAL A 388 4.64 -14.11 -10.61
N ARG A 389 3.89 -15.13 -11.01
CA ARG A 389 2.43 -15.11 -11.12
C ARG A 389 1.82 -16.16 -10.20
N PRO A 390 0.62 -15.91 -9.65
CA PRO A 390 -0.15 -16.96 -9.00
C PRO A 390 -0.29 -18.21 -9.90
N PRO A 391 -0.32 -19.41 -9.30
CA PRO A 391 -0.36 -19.66 -7.86
C PRO A 391 1.02 -19.70 -7.15
N LEU A 392 2.15 -19.37 -7.81
CA LEU A 392 3.45 -19.27 -7.13
C LEU A 392 3.53 -18.01 -6.26
N THR A 393 3.97 -18.18 -5.02
CA THR A 393 4.25 -17.08 -4.08
C THR A 393 5.75 -17.00 -3.78
N VAL A 394 6.24 -15.84 -3.34
CA VAL A 394 7.65 -15.65 -2.96
C VAL A 394 7.73 -15.11 -1.54
N ASP A 395 8.45 -15.83 -0.68
CA ASP A 395 8.73 -15.44 0.72
C ASP A 395 10.23 -15.16 0.88
N ASN A 396 10.60 -13.88 0.82
CA ASN A 396 12.00 -13.46 0.96
C ASN A 396 12.39 -13.41 2.45
N ARG A 397 13.17 -14.39 2.90
CA ARG A 397 13.73 -14.46 4.26
C ARG A 397 15.18 -14.01 4.32
N ALA A 398 15.74 -13.45 3.24
CA ALA A 398 17.09 -12.91 3.24
C ALA A 398 17.22 -11.68 4.14
N VAL A 399 18.39 -11.51 4.77
CA VAL A 399 18.60 -10.45 5.77
C VAL A 399 19.96 -9.81 5.64
N ASN A 400 20.00 -8.49 5.80
CA ASN A 400 21.21 -7.69 5.70
C ASN A 400 22.35 -8.21 6.58
N GLY A 401 23.54 -8.38 5.98
CA GLY A 401 24.75 -8.73 6.72
C GLY A 401 24.76 -10.16 7.29
N ARG A 402 23.89 -11.06 6.82
CA ARG A 402 23.90 -12.46 7.26
C ARG A 402 24.80 -13.30 6.36
N SER A 403 25.46 -14.26 6.99
CA SER A 403 26.22 -15.36 6.41
C SER A 403 25.48 -16.67 6.67
N THR A 404 25.91 -17.79 6.08
CA THR A 404 25.34 -19.10 6.38
C THR A 404 25.35 -19.40 7.89
N LYS A 405 26.43 -19.03 8.59
CA LYS A 405 26.58 -19.19 10.04
C LYS A 405 25.61 -18.33 10.83
N SER A 406 25.62 -17.01 10.62
CA SER A 406 24.75 -16.10 11.39
C SER A 406 23.26 -16.35 11.08
N PHE A 407 22.92 -16.81 9.87
CA PHE A 407 21.57 -17.20 9.52
C PHE A 407 21.08 -18.43 10.31
N LEU A 408 21.98 -19.38 10.59
CA LEU A 408 21.73 -20.52 11.47
C LEU A 408 21.67 -20.10 12.95
N ASP A 409 22.67 -19.34 13.41
CA ASP A 409 22.80 -18.93 14.81
C ASP A 409 21.60 -18.08 15.27
N GLU A 410 21.11 -17.19 14.41
CA GLU A 410 19.93 -16.36 14.68
C GLU A 410 18.60 -17.14 14.54
N GLY A 411 18.65 -18.44 14.24
CA GLY A 411 17.48 -19.29 14.09
C GLY A 411 16.61 -19.00 12.86
N ARG A 412 17.09 -18.18 11.92
CA ARG A 412 16.34 -17.78 10.71
C ARG A 412 16.11 -18.95 9.78
N TRP A 413 17.10 -19.82 9.66
CA TRP A 413 16.96 -21.07 8.92
C TRP A 413 15.86 -21.96 9.49
N TYR A 414 15.79 -22.10 10.82
CA TYR A 414 14.73 -22.90 11.45
C TYR A 414 13.35 -22.27 11.29
N ALA A 415 13.26 -20.94 11.32
CA ALA A 415 12.02 -20.23 11.04
C ALA A 415 11.55 -20.39 9.58
N LEU A 416 12.48 -20.51 8.63
CA LEU A 416 12.17 -20.85 7.24
C LEU A 416 11.67 -22.31 7.14
N LEU A 417 12.42 -23.27 7.69
CA LEU A 417 12.02 -24.68 7.70
C LEU A 417 10.70 -24.98 8.42
N ALA A 418 10.35 -24.17 9.41
CA ALA A 418 9.08 -24.27 10.12
C ALA A 418 7.89 -23.84 9.24
N ALA A 419 8.12 -22.92 8.30
CA ALA A 419 7.11 -22.44 7.35
C ALA A 419 7.07 -23.24 6.04
N LEU A 420 8.09 -24.06 5.77
CA LEU A 420 8.24 -24.84 4.54
C LEU A 420 7.26 -26.03 4.49
N GLU A 421 6.48 -26.11 3.42
CA GLU A 421 5.56 -27.23 3.13
C GLU A 421 6.11 -28.14 2.01
N PRO A 422 5.69 -29.42 1.93
CA PRO A 422 6.11 -30.31 0.84
C PRO A 422 5.72 -29.76 -0.54
N GLY A 423 6.67 -29.71 -1.47
CA GLY A 423 6.49 -29.15 -2.82
C GLY A 423 6.92 -27.70 -2.98
N ASP A 424 7.18 -26.99 -1.87
CA ASP A 424 7.78 -25.65 -1.88
C ASP A 424 9.24 -25.69 -2.35
N TRP A 425 9.75 -24.53 -2.72
CA TRP A 425 11.12 -24.35 -3.20
C TRP A 425 11.90 -23.44 -2.26
N VAL A 426 13.20 -23.69 -2.09
CA VAL A 426 14.07 -22.85 -1.28
C VAL A 426 15.29 -22.45 -2.11
N LEU A 427 15.36 -21.18 -2.48
CA LEU A 427 16.50 -20.58 -3.17
C LEU A 427 17.49 -20.02 -2.16
N ILE A 428 18.74 -20.52 -2.20
CA ILE A 428 19.77 -20.26 -1.20
C ILE A 428 20.95 -19.55 -1.88
N GLU A 429 21.23 -18.30 -1.49
CA GLU A 429 22.40 -17.53 -1.94
C GLU A 429 23.13 -16.92 -0.73
N PHE A 430 24.40 -17.29 -0.54
CA PHE A 430 25.28 -16.72 0.47
C PHE A 430 26.70 -16.58 -0.08
N GLY A 431 27.61 -15.97 0.69
CA GLY A 431 29.01 -15.78 0.29
C GLY A 431 29.58 -14.42 0.72
N HIS A 432 28.82 -13.33 0.57
CA HIS A 432 29.34 -11.96 0.81
C HIS A 432 29.79 -11.72 2.26
N ASN A 433 29.12 -12.35 3.21
CA ASN A 433 29.41 -12.20 4.63
C ASN A 433 30.22 -13.38 5.18
N ASP A 434 30.12 -14.54 4.54
CA ASP A 434 30.87 -15.76 4.87
C ASP A 434 32.38 -15.55 4.68
N GLU A 435 32.80 -14.74 3.70
CA GLU A 435 34.20 -14.40 3.42
C GLU A 435 34.87 -13.45 4.44
N LYS A 436 34.12 -12.87 5.38
CA LYS A 436 34.63 -11.84 6.29
C LYS A 436 35.47 -12.43 7.42
N ILE A 437 36.71 -12.85 7.12
CA ILE A 437 37.67 -13.47 8.06
C ILE A 437 37.81 -12.68 9.37
N ALA A 438 37.77 -11.35 9.30
CA ALA A 438 37.90 -10.46 10.46
C ALA A 438 36.67 -10.44 11.39
N ASP A 439 35.52 -10.96 10.95
CA ASP A 439 34.28 -11.03 11.72
C ASP A 439 33.92 -12.49 12.03
N PRO A 440 34.35 -13.02 13.20
CA PRO A 440 34.12 -14.42 13.55
C PRO A 440 32.64 -14.79 13.75
N THR A 441 31.76 -13.80 13.89
CA THR A 441 30.31 -14.03 13.97
C THR A 441 29.70 -14.37 12.62
N ARG A 442 30.40 -14.01 11.53
CA ARG A 442 29.94 -14.21 10.16
C ARG A 442 30.81 -15.20 9.38
N TYR A 443 32.13 -15.19 9.62
CA TYR A 443 33.09 -15.97 8.86
C TYR A 443 32.78 -17.47 8.86
N THR A 444 32.88 -18.08 7.68
CA THR A 444 32.88 -19.53 7.52
C THR A 444 33.85 -19.94 6.43
N ALA A 445 34.89 -20.71 6.78
CA ALA A 445 35.85 -21.19 5.79
C ALA A 445 35.16 -21.94 4.62
N PRO A 446 35.54 -21.71 3.35
CA PRO A 446 34.85 -22.24 2.16
C PRO A 446 34.62 -23.76 2.21
N ASP A 447 35.69 -24.55 2.31
CA ASP A 447 35.60 -26.01 2.38
C ASP A 447 35.26 -26.55 3.79
N GLY A 448 35.05 -25.65 4.75
CA GLY A 448 34.70 -25.98 6.13
C GLY A 448 33.23 -25.70 6.43
N ALA A 449 32.97 -24.76 7.35
CA ALA A 449 31.63 -24.46 7.82
C ALA A 449 30.69 -23.97 6.70
N TYR A 450 31.20 -23.28 5.68
CA TYR A 450 30.36 -22.78 4.58
C TYR A 450 29.75 -23.93 3.79
N ARG A 451 30.59 -24.85 3.29
CA ARG A 451 30.17 -26.10 2.65
C ARG A 451 29.18 -26.87 3.51
N ALA A 452 29.55 -27.13 4.77
CA ALA A 452 28.73 -27.91 5.69
C ALA A 452 27.34 -27.29 5.92
N ASN A 453 27.26 -25.95 5.96
CA ASN A 453 25.99 -25.23 6.11
C ASN A 453 25.14 -25.33 4.84
N LEU A 454 25.72 -25.22 3.64
CA LEU A 454 24.99 -25.40 2.38
C LEU A 454 24.43 -26.82 2.23
N GLU A 455 25.25 -27.84 2.49
CA GLU A 455 24.83 -29.25 2.50
C GLU A 455 23.71 -29.48 3.52
N ARG A 456 23.82 -28.85 4.69
CA ARG A 456 22.77 -28.86 5.71
C ARG A 456 21.48 -28.22 5.21
N PHE A 457 21.53 -27.05 4.58
CA PHE A 457 20.34 -26.37 4.06
C PHE A 457 19.63 -27.22 3.01
N VAL A 458 20.39 -27.84 2.10
CA VAL A 458 19.87 -28.78 1.09
C VAL A 458 19.19 -29.98 1.76
N ARG A 459 19.90 -30.66 2.68
CA ARG A 459 19.39 -31.84 3.38
C ARG A 459 18.11 -31.54 4.15
N GLU A 460 18.08 -30.45 4.90
CA GLU A 460 16.93 -30.12 5.75
C GLU A 460 15.73 -29.63 4.93
N THR A 461 15.95 -28.93 3.81
CA THR A 461 14.89 -28.61 2.84
C THR A 461 14.24 -29.88 2.30
N ARG A 462 15.06 -30.84 1.85
CA ARG A 462 14.58 -32.15 1.35
C ARG A 462 13.83 -32.94 2.42
N ALA A 463 14.33 -32.92 3.66
CA ALA A 463 13.68 -33.61 4.78
C ALA A 463 12.27 -33.06 5.07
N LYS A 464 11.98 -31.81 4.69
CA LYS A 464 10.65 -31.20 4.76
C LYS A 464 9.80 -31.40 3.50
N GLY A 465 10.31 -32.13 2.51
CA GLY A 465 9.63 -32.33 1.22
C GLY A 465 9.75 -31.15 0.26
N GLY A 466 10.60 -30.15 0.57
CA GLY A 466 10.87 -29.02 -0.30
C GLY A 466 11.96 -29.30 -1.34
N HIS A 467 12.07 -28.40 -2.31
CA HIS A 467 12.99 -28.44 -3.44
C HIS A 467 14.07 -27.36 -3.31
N PRO A 468 15.29 -27.71 -2.86
CA PRO A 468 16.37 -26.73 -2.74
C PRO A 468 16.93 -26.32 -4.11
N ILE A 469 17.25 -25.04 -4.26
CA ILE A 469 18.01 -24.44 -5.36
C ILE A 469 19.19 -23.70 -4.73
N LEU A 470 20.39 -23.94 -5.22
CA LEU A 470 21.56 -23.14 -4.84
C LEU A 470 21.79 -22.04 -5.87
N ALA A 471 22.28 -20.88 -5.42
CA ALA A 471 22.77 -19.81 -6.27
C ALA A 471 24.18 -19.41 -5.85
N THR A 472 25.06 -19.22 -6.83
CA THR A 472 26.37 -18.59 -6.58
C THR A 472 26.16 -17.14 -6.12
N PRO A 473 27.05 -16.55 -5.31
CA PRO A 473 26.89 -15.17 -4.88
C PRO A 473 26.90 -14.23 -6.08
N VAL A 474 26.04 -13.21 -6.08
CA VAL A 474 26.10 -12.14 -7.08
C VAL A 474 27.43 -11.38 -6.99
N VAL A 475 27.95 -10.85 -8.10
CA VAL A 475 29.25 -10.16 -8.08
C VAL A 475 29.19 -8.83 -7.32
N ARG A 476 30.33 -8.43 -6.75
CA ARG A 476 30.59 -7.03 -6.41
C ARG A 476 31.13 -6.31 -7.63
N ARG A 477 30.84 -5.02 -7.76
CA ARG A 477 31.43 -4.17 -8.78
C ARG A 477 32.92 -3.91 -8.46
N ARG A 478 33.83 -4.63 -9.11
CA ARG A 478 35.27 -4.50 -8.89
C ARG A 478 36.02 -4.46 -10.21
N PHE A 479 36.85 -3.44 -10.38
CA PHE A 479 37.67 -3.20 -11.56
C PHE A 479 39.10 -2.87 -11.13
N ASP A 480 40.08 -3.40 -11.85
CA ASP A 480 41.50 -3.07 -11.64
C ASP A 480 41.87 -1.72 -12.31
N GLU A 481 43.14 -1.33 -12.23
CA GLU A 481 43.64 -0.08 -12.81
C GLU A 481 43.50 -0.02 -14.35
N ALA A 482 43.32 -1.17 -15.01
CA ALA A 482 43.08 -1.27 -16.45
C ALA A 482 41.57 -1.34 -16.80
N SER A 483 40.69 -1.07 -15.82
CA SER A 483 39.23 -1.21 -15.92
C SER A 483 38.80 -2.63 -16.30
N ALA A 484 39.60 -3.66 -15.96
CA ALA A 484 39.22 -5.05 -16.11
C ALA A 484 38.52 -5.55 -14.85
N PHE A 485 37.40 -6.26 -15.02
CA PHE A 485 36.64 -6.82 -13.91
C PHE A 485 37.46 -7.91 -13.19
N TYR A 486 37.40 -7.96 -11.86
CA TYR A 486 37.95 -9.07 -11.07
C TYR A 486 36.99 -9.52 -9.97
N ASP A 487 36.96 -10.83 -9.72
CA ASP A 487 36.10 -11.43 -8.69
C ASP A 487 36.64 -11.16 -7.27
N SER A 488 35.72 -10.91 -6.34
CA SER A 488 36.07 -10.65 -4.92
C SER A 488 35.71 -11.79 -3.97
N HIS A 489 34.98 -12.78 -4.44
CA HIS A 489 34.39 -13.85 -3.62
C HIS A 489 35.24 -15.13 -3.63
N GLY A 490 36.36 -15.16 -4.35
CA GLY A 490 37.37 -16.22 -4.26
C GLY A 490 36.79 -17.63 -4.41
N GLU A 491 36.95 -18.47 -3.38
CA GLU A 491 36.56 -19.88 -3.43
C GLU A 491 35.06 -20.13 -3.20
N TYR A 492 34.28 -19.14 -2.75
CA TYR A 492 32.87 -19.35 -2.38
C TYR A 492 31.99 -19.78 -3.57
N PRO A 493 32.06 -19.17 -4.77
CA PRO A 493 31.34 -19.66 -5.95
C PRO A 493 31.70 -21.10 -6.33
N ARG A 494 32.98 -21.49 -6.19
CA ARG A 494 33.41 -22.88 -6.44
C ARG A 494 32.71 -23.85 -5.48
N VAL A 495 32.70 -23.55 -4.18
CA VAL A 495 32.05 -24.41 -3.19
C VAL A 495 30.57 -24.58 -3.48
N VAL A 496 29.85 -23.51 -3.83
CA VAL A 496 28.42 -23.61 -4.20
C VAL A 496 28.22 -24.53 -5.40
N ARG A 497 29.04 -24.40 -6.45
CA ARG A 497 29.00 -25.27 -7.64
C ARG A 497 29.25 -26.73 -7.29
N GLU A 498 30.24 -26.99 -6.45
CA GLU A 498 30.59 -28.35 -6.02
C GLU A 498 29.50 -28.98 -5.15
N VAL A 499 28.94 -28.23 -4.18
CA VAL A 499 27.83 -28.71 -3.36
C VAL A 499 26.59 -28.96 -4.23
N ALA A 500 26.27 -28.05 -5.16
CA ALA A 500 25.13 -28.22 -6.06
C ALA A 500 25.25 -29.50 -6.89
N ARG A 501 26.45 -29.77 -7.41
CA ARG A 501 26.76 -30.98 -8.17
C ARG A 501 26.73 -32.24 -7.30
N ALA A 502 27.36 -32.20 -6.13
CA ALA A 502 27.44 -33.35 -5.22
C ALA A 502 26.07 -33.75 -4.67
N GLU A 503 25.25 -32.75 -4.33
CA GLU A 503 23.90 -32.96 -3.82
C GLU A 503 22.87 -33.19 -4.93
N GLY A 504 23.18 -32.91 -6.20
CA GLY A 504 22.25 -33.02 -7.32
C GLY A 504 21.08 -32.04 -7.21
N VAL A 505 21.34 -30.79 -6.86
CA VAL A 505 20.35 -29.71 -6.79
C VAL A 505 20.52 -28.71 -7.93
N PRO A 506 19.44 -28.07 -8.42
CA PRO A 506 19.56 -27.00 -9.40
C PRO A 506 20.48 -25.87 -8.92
N LEU A 507 21.24 -25.30 -9.85
CA LEU A 507 22.18 -24.22 -9.60
C LEU A 507 21.86 -23.01 -10.50
N LEU A 508 21.52 -21.87 -9.88
CA LEU A 508 21.53 -20.58 -10.57
C LEU A 508 22.96 -20.04 -10.61
N GLU A 509 23.53 -19.90 -11.81
CA GLU A 509 24.89 -19.37 -12.01
C GLU A 509 24.89 -17.83 -11.94
N MET A 510 24.43 -17.27 -10.83
CA MET A 510 24.23 -15.82 -10.64
C MET A 510 25.54 -15.04 -10.71
N GLU A 511 26.64 -15.59 -10.18
CA GLU A 511 27.98 -14.99 -10.29
C GLU A 511 28.34 -14.72 -11.76
N ALA A 512 28.29 -15.76 -12.62
CA ALA A 512 28.60 -15.62 -14.04
C ALA A 512 27.65 -14.66 -14.76
N ARG A 513 26.34 -14.72 -14.45
CA ARG A 513 25.33 -13.85 -15.10
C ARG A 513 25.46 -12.38 -14.70
N THR A 514 25.75 -12.13 -13.43
CA THR A 514 25.94 -10.76 -12.94
C THR A 514 27.30 -10.20 -13.35
N ARG A 515 28.34 -11.04 -13.47
CA ARG A 515 29.61 -10.71 -14.12
C ARG A 515 29.42 -10.26 -15.56
N GLU A 516 28.76 -11.08 -16.38
CA GLU A 516 28.46 -10.75 -17.79
C GLU A 516 27.76 -9.39 -17.91
N LEU A 517 26.80 -9.12 -17.03
CA LEU A 517 26.08 -7.84 -16.99
C LEU A 517 27.00 -6.66 -16.62
N VAL A 518 27.85 -6.81 -15.61
CA VAL A 518 28.76 -5.77 -15.14
C VAL A 518 29.87 -5.50 -16.17
N GLU A 519 30.47 -6.54 -16.73
CA GLU A 519 31.48 -6.43 -17.79
C GLU A 519 30.92 -5.76 -19.05
N ALA A 520 29.69 -6.11 -19.46
CA ALA A 520 29.05 -5.51 -20.63
C ALA A 520 28.77 -4.01 -20.46
N LEU A 521 28.54 -3.55 -19.23
CA LEU A 521 28.35 -2.13 -18.91
C LEU A 521 29.67 -1.38 -18.68
N GLY A 522 30.75 -2.12 -18.40
CA GLY A 522 32.04 -1.57 -18.02
C GLY A 522 32.03 -0.85 -16.67
N GLU A 523 33.19 -0.31 -16.28
CA GLU A 523 33.39 0.33 -14.98
C GLU A 523 32.41 1.47 -14.72
N GLU A 524 32.26 2.40 -15.66
CA GLU A 524 31.38 3.56 -15.49
C GLU A 524 29.90 3.20 -15.62
N GLY A 525 29.52 2.43 -16.64
CA GLY A 525 28.11 2.10 -16.87
C GLY A 525 27.51 1.23 -15.78
N SER A 526 28.32 0.38 -15.15
CA SER A 526 27.85 -0.51 -14.08
C SER A 526 27.48 0.23 -12.80
N LYS A 527 27.96 1.47 -12.56
CA LYS A 527 27.60 2.28 -11.38
C LYS A 527 26.08 2.39 -11.19
N ALA A 528 25.32 2.51 -12.29
CA ALA A 528 23.86 2.62 -12.25
C ALA A 528 23.15 1.39 -11.65
N LEU A 529 23.80 0.22 -11.61
CA LEU A 529 23.27 -0.98 -10.97
C LEU A 529 23.48 -0.98 -9.45
N TYR A 530 24.41 -0.18 -8.95
CA TYR A 530 24.82 -0.19 -7.56
C TYR A 530 24.47 1.13 -6.87
N GLN A 531 24.85 1.22 -5.59
CA GLN A 531 24.61 2.39 -4.76
C GLN A 531 25.71 3.45 -5.00
N HIS A 532 25.75 4.01 -6.21
CA HIS A 532 26.63 5.10 -6.62
C HIS A 532 25.80 6.37 -6.83
N PHE A 533 25.93 7.31 -5.89
CA PHE A 533 25.26 8.61 -5.90
C PHE A 533 26.28 9.68 -5.53
N GLU A 534 26.38 10.72 -6.34
CA GLU A 534 27.22 11.87 -6.01
C GLU A 534 26.59 12.71 -4.88
N PRO A 535 27.38 13.49 -4.12
CA PRO A 535 26.84 14.39 -3.10
C PRO A 535 25.74 15.30 -3.66
N GLY A 536 24.57 15.26 -3.00
CA GLY A 536 23.39 16.03 -3.39
C GLY A 536 22.52 15.40 -4.50
N GLU A 537 22.91 14.28 -5.10
CA GLU A 537 22.12 13.60 -6.14
C GLU A 537 20.85 12.96 -5.58
N HIS A 538 20.91 12.45 -4.34
CA HIS A 538 19.79 11.81 -3.68
C HIS A 538 19.46 12.51 -2.34
N PRO A 539 18.20 12.95 -2.09
CA PRO A 539 17.84 13.75 -0.90
C PRO A 539 18.15 13.10 0.45
N ARG A 540 18.20 11.76 0.49
CA ARG A 540 18.52 10.96 1.68
C ARG A 540 20.00 10.56 1.78
N LEU A 541 20.81 10.88 0.77
CA LEU A 541 22.25 10.62 0.72
C LEU A 541 22.97 11.95 0.42
N PRO A 542 22.94 12.94 1.34
CA PRO A 542 23.50 14.27 1.10
C PRO A 542 25.00 14.23 0.80
N GLU A 543 25.73 13.30 1.43
CA GLU A 543 27.17 13.09 1.20
C GLU A 543 27.46 12.15 0.01
N GLY A 544 26.43 11.75 -0.72
CA GLY A 544 26.52 10.70 -1.72
C GLY A 544 26.70 9.31 -1.09
N ARG A 545 26.93 8.32 -1.95
CA ARG A 545 27.22 6.94 -1.56
C ARG A 545 27.99 6.27 -2.69
N HIS A 546 29.05 5.54 -2.35
CA HIS A 546 29.84 4.77 -3.31
C HIS A 546 29.97 3.36 -2.76
N ASP A 547 28.99 2.51 -3.09
CA ASP A 547 28.91 1.14 -2.61
C ASP A 547 28.76 0.19 -3.80
N ASP A 548 29.75 -0.70 -3.93
CA ASP A 548 29.92 -1.68 -5.01
C ASP A 548 29.30 -3.05 -4.72
N THR A 549 28.57 -3.19 -3.61
CA THR A 549 27.95 -4.45 -3.17
C THR A 549 26.43 -4.39 -3.22
N HIS A 550 25.82 -3.29 -2.76
CA HIS A 550 24.37 -3.18 -2.71
C HIS A 550 23.81 -2.53 -3.97
N PHE A 551 22.63 -2.99 -4.38
CA PHE A 551 22.02 -2.58 -5.63
C PHE A 551 21.17 -1.32 -5.50
N SER A 552 21.13 -0.52 -6.55
CA SER A 552 20.01 0.38 -6.82
C SER A 552 18.74 -0.42 -7.14
N GLU A 553 17.58 0.24 -7.20
CA GLU A 553 16.35 -0.42 -7.68
C GLU A 553 16.54 -1.00 -9.10
N LEU A 554 17.23 -0.28 -9.99
CA LEU A 554 17.56 -0.78 -11.32
C LEU A 554 18.40 -2.06 -11.23
N GLY A 555 19.48 -2.05 -10.46
CA GLY A 555 20.35 -3.22 -10.30
C GLY A 555 19.61 -4.42 -9.73
N ALA A 556 18.86 -4.22 -8.66
CA ALA A 556 18.07 -5.28 -8.03
C ALA A 556 17.08 -5.91 -9.02
N ARG A 557 16.45 -5.08 -9.88
CA ARG A 557 15.53 -5.55 -10.91
C ARG A 557 16.25 -6.36 -11.98
N ARG A 558 17.42 -5.90 -12.45
CA ARG A 558 18.22 -6.65 -13.43
C ARG A 558 18.71 -7.99 -12.89
N VAL A 559 19.11 -8.04 -11.63
CA VAL A 559 19.55 -9.28 -10.99
C VAL A 559 18.37 -10.23 -10.80
N ALA A 560 17.20 -9.73 -10.39
CA ALA A 560 15.97 -10.53 -10.31
C ALA A 560 15.56 -11.10 -11.69
N GLU A 561 15.67 -10.32 -12.76
CA GLU A 561 15.47 -10.75 -14.15
C GLU A 561 16.42 -11.88 -14.56
N LEU A 562 17.70 -11.80 -14.16
CA LEU A 562 18.68 -12.86 -14.39
C LEU A 562 18.32 -14.15 -13.63
N ALA A 563 17.89 -14.03 -12.37
CA ALA A 563 17.48 -15.18 -11.56
C ALA A 563 16.29 -15.93 -12.18
N VAL A 564 15.23 -15.21 -12.60
CA VAL A 564 14.07 -15.86 -13.26
C VAL A 564 14.46 -16.48 -14.61
N ARG A 565 15.39 -15.86 -15.36
CA ARG A 565 15.93 -16.45 -16.60
C ARG A 565 16.72 -17.73 -16.34
N GLU A 566 17.51 -17.80 -15.27
CA GLU A 566 18.22 -19.02 -14.89
C GLU A 566 17.23 -20.13 -14.46
N ILE A 567 16.18 -19.80 -13.69
CA ILE A 567 15.10 -20.75 -13.35
C ILE A 567 14.44 -21.30 -14.62
N ALA A 568 14.16 -20.43 -15.59
CA ALA A 568 13.60 -20.83 -16.88
C ALA A 568 14.57 -21.68 -17.72
N ARG A 569 15.86 -21.31 -17.77
CA ARG A 569 16.93 -22.03 -18.48
C ARG A 569 17.08 -23.46 -17.95
N LEU A 570 17.01 -23.62 -16.63
CA LEU A 570 17.05 -24.92 -15.95
C LEU A 570 15.76 -25.73 -16.10
N ARG A 571 14.71 -25.16 -16.70
CA ARG A 571 13.40 -25.78 -16.91
C ARG A 571 12.79 -26.28 -15.60
N LEU A 572 13.00 -25.55 -14.51
CA LEU A 572 12.42 -25.90 -13.23
C LEU A 572 10.89 -25.83 -13.33
N PRO A 573 10.14 -26.66 -12.60
CA PRO A 573 8.67 -26.58 -12.55
C PRO A 573 8.13 -25.17 -12.27
N LEU A 574 8.87 -24.36 -11.51
CA LEU A 574 8.60 -22.95 -11.22
C LEU A 574 8.51 -22.06 -12.48
N ALA A 575 9.19 -22.43 -13.57
CA ALA A 575 9.28 -21.62 -14.78
C ALA A 575 7.91 -21.25 -15.38
N ARG A 576 6.90 -22.11 -15.18
CA ARG A 576 5.53 -21.88 -15.65
C ARG A 576 4.84 -20.66 -15.02
N TYR A 577 5.33 -20.23 -13.86
CA TYR A 577 4.78 -19.12 -13.10
C TYR A 577 5.55 -17.82 -13.31
N LEU A 578 6.64 -17.83 -14.06
CA LEU A 578 7.46 -16.64 -14.26
C LEU A 578 6.80 -15.67 -15.26
N VAL A 579 7.01 -14.38 -15.04
CA VAL A 579 6.68 -13.31 -16.00
C VAL A 579 7.95 -13.04 -16.81
N LEU A 580 7.91 -13.41 -18.08
CA LEU A 580 9.01 -13.22 -19.02
C LEU A 580 8.55 -12.37 -20.22
N ASP A 581 7.93 -11.20 -20.00
CA ASP A 581 7.56 -10.30 -21.11
C ASP A 581 7.57 -8.82 -20.72
N ALA A 582 8.64 -8.12 -21.11
CA ALA A 582 8.67 -6.86 -21.87
C ALA A 582 10.14 -6.46 -22.12
N PRO A 583 10.49 -5.84 -23.27
CA PRO A 583 11.86 -5.48 -23.61
C PRO A 583 12.41 -4.45 -22.62
N VAL A 584 13.66 -4.67 -22.22
CA VAL A 584 14.51 -3.73 -21.51
C VAL A 584 14.47 -2.38 -22.25
N ALA A 585 13.93 -1.34 -21.62
CA ALA A 585 14.10 0.01 -22.13
C ALA A 585 15.61 0.28 -22.28
N PRO A 586 16.10 0.73 -23.45
CA PRO A 586 17.50 1.11 -23.55
C PRO A 586 17.81 2.18 -22.50
N PRO A 587 19.02 2.18 -21.92
CA PRO A 587 19.40 3.16 -20.91
C PRO A 587 19.15 4.60 -21.44
N PRO A 588 18.80 5.56 -20.56
CA PRO A 588 18.65 6.94 -20.98
C PRO A 588 19.92 7.40 -21.69
N ARG A 589 19.74 8.01 -22.87
CA ARG A 589 20.84 8.62 -23.62
C ARG A 589 21.55 9.63 -22.73
N ARG A 590 22.89 9.64 -22.79
CA ARG A 590 23.72 10.71 -22.24
C ARG A 590 23.17 12.08 -22.67
N VAL A 591 23.00 12.97 -21.71
CA VAL A 591 22.98 14.41 -21.96
C VAL A 591 24.43 14.84 -22.14
N ASP A 592 24.98 14.60 -23.32
CA ASP A 592 26.24 15.23 -23.71
C ASP A 592 25.90 16.58 -24.34
N GLY A 593 26.35 17.66 -23.69
CA GLY A 593 26.27 19.01 -24.23
C GLY A 593 27.04 19.12 -25.54
N GLY A 594 26.34 19.57 -26.59
CA GLY A 594 26.86 20.34 -27.73
C GLY A 594 27.94 19.72 -28.63
N ALA A 595 27.55 19.27 -29.84
CA ALA A 595 27.92 19.92 -31.12
C ALA A 595 27.53 19.06 -32.36
N SER A 596 26.96 19.76 -33.34
CA SER A 596 26.74 19.53 -34.78
C SER A 596 26.82 18.14 -35.45
N ALA A 597 25.72 17.88 -36.17
CA ALA A 597 25.62 17.53 -37.59
C ALA A 597 26.30 16.25 -38.17
N ASP A 598 25.40 15.47 -38.75
CA ASP A 598 25.49 14.75 -40.02
C ASP A 598 25.61 13.21 -39.98
N SER A 599 24.90 12.66 -40.95
CA SER A 599 24.35 11.32 -41.07
C SER A 599 25.37 10.21 -41.31
N ALA A 600 25.24 9.11 -40.56
CA ALA A 600 25.71 7.80 -40.99
C ALA A 600 24.82 6.69 -40.40
N ARG A 601 24.08 6.00 -41.29
CA ARG A 601 23.41 4.73 -41.01
C ARG A 601 24.46 3.70 -40.62
N LEU A 602 24.34 3.05 -39.46
CA LEU A 602 25.08 1.82 -39.16
C LEU A 602 24.22 0.86 -38.33
N ARG A 603 24.39 -0.41 -38.69
CA ARG A 603 23.46 -1.53 -38.56
C ARG A 603 23.38 -2.10 -37.14
N VAL A 604 22.19 -2.59 -36.80
CA VAL A 604 21.93 -3.48 -35.66
C VAL A 604 22.72 -4.78 -35.86
N VAL A 605 23.56 -5.12 -34.88
CA VAL A 605 24.13 -6.46 -34.72
C VAL A 605 23.45 -7.09 -33.50
N PRO A 606 22.74 -8.22 -33.64
CA PRO A 606 22.22 -8.95 -32.50
C PRO A 606 23.38 -9.63 -31.76
N LEU A 607 23.38 -9.54 -30.42
CA LEU A 607 24.30 -10.30 -29.58
C LEU A 607 23.86 -11.77 -29.56
N PHE A 608 24.50 -12.53 -30.46
CA PHE A 608 24.73 -13.99 -30.50
C PHE A 608 23.52 -14.92 -30.83
N PRO A 609 23.80 -16.13 -31.37
CA PRO A 609 23.20 -16.70 -32.58
C PRO A 609 21.74 -17.17 -32.48
#